data_AF-A0A1B8Z9S2-F1
#
_entry.id   AF-A0A1B8Z9S2-F1
#
_cell.length_a   1.000
_cell.length_b   1.000
_cell.length_c   1.000
_cell.angle_alpha   90.00
_cell.angle_beta   90.00
_cell.angle_gamma   90.00
#
_symmetry.space_group_name_H-M   'P 1'
#
loop_
_entity.id
_entity.type
_entity.pdbx_description
1 polymer ?
#
loop_
_entity_poly.entity_id
_entity_poly.type
_entity_poly.pdbx_seq_one_letter_code
_entity_poly.pdbx_strand_id
1 'polypeptide(L)'
;MEVASQLNINVNTIQKGSFLVDIETIDDETLQVLVNQKLGEIDADDSEEDLCVLSFDGGVVFKNNNEFLIEPNCCSDLSNIQEWQAIFENETSEWKDIWIGHPWILYKRENGIISFSDYTEECTIVPENITIKFEIPEAVLTKELEKVKQHQINFNNRILNILEKENINNAEKISKFISGIK
;
A
#
# COMPACT_ATOMS: atom_id res chain seq x y z
N MET A 1 14.17 -1.95 26.56
CA MET A 1 13.78 -0.69 27.22
C MET A 1 12.49 -0.28 26.54
N GLU A 2 11.39 -0.53 27.23
CA GLU A 2 10.03 -0.56 26.71
C GLU A 2 9.41 0.82 26.93
N VAL A 3 9.08 1.52 25.85
CA VAL A 3 8.24 2.73 25.90
C VAL A 3 7.13 2.55 24.88
N ALA A 4 6.31 1.51 25.07
CA ALA A 4 5.02 1.43 24.39
C ALA A 4 4.08 2.42 25.07
N SER A 5 4.15 3.69 24.63
CA SER A 5 3.08 4.65 24.87
C SER A 5 1.80 4.05 24.32
N GLN A 6 0.88 3.69 25.22
CA GLN A 6 -0.46 3.21 24.90
C GLN A 6 -1.24 4.37 24.28
N LEU A 7 -1.05 4.57 22.97
CA LEU A 7 -2.03 5.27 22.17
C LEU A 7 -3.24 4.32 22.07
N ASN A 8 -4.39 4.72 22.65
CA ASN A 8 -5.66 4.03 22.45
C ASN A 8 -6.14 4.29 21.01
N ILE A 9 -5.48 3.65 20.06
CA ILE A 9 -5.81 3.69 18.63
C ILE A 9 -6.94 2.69 18.43
N ASN A 10 -8.13 3.18 18.09
CA ASN A 10 -9.27 2.32 17.78
C ASN A 10 -9.29 2.00 16.28
N VAL A 11 -8.50 1.02 15.86
CA VAL A 11 -8.44 0.57 14.46
C VAL A 11 -9.13 -0.78 14.27
N ASN A 12 -9.87 -0.90 13.17
CA ASN A 12 -10.43 -2.17 12.72
C ASN A 12 -9.45 -2.84 11.76
N THR A 13 -8.77 -3.87 12.24
CA THR A 13 -7.89 -4.70 11.40
C THR A 13 -8.70 -5.41 10.32
N ILE A 14 -8.14 -5.59 9.13
CA ILE A 14 -8.82 -6.26 8.01
C ILE A 14 -9.28 -7.69 8.35
N GLN A 15 -8.58 -8.36 9.27
CA GLN A 15 -8.95 -9.64 9.85
C GLN A 15 -8.37 -9.80 11.26
N LYS A 16 -9.01 -10.63 12.09
CA LYS A 16 -8.57 -10.88 13.46
C LYS A 16 -7.14 -11.45 13.48
N GLY A 17 -6.23 -10.75 14.16
CA GLY A 17 -4.82 -11.13 14.27
C GLY A 17 -3.92 -10.57 13.18
N SER A 18 -4.47 -9.84 12.20
CA SER A 18 -3.68 -9.05 11.26
C SER A 18 -3.26 -7.71 11.87
N PHE A 19 -2.17 -7.14 11.35
CA PHE A 19 -1.71 -5.78 11.66
C PHE A 19 -2.14 -4.77 10.60
N LEU A 20 -2.78 -5.21 9.51
CA LEU A 20 -3.24 -4.36 8.42
C LEU A 20 -4.60 -3.76 8.75
N VAL A 21 -4.76 -2.48 8.43
CA VAL A 21 -5.97 -1.68 8.66
C VAL A 21 -6.42 -1.09 7.34
N ASP A 22 -7.73 -1.09 7.10
CA ASP A 22 -8.31 -0.43 5.93
C ASP A 22 -8.34 1.09 6.13
N ILE A 23 -7.61 1.82 5.28
CA ILE A 23 -7.49 3.29 5.33
C ILE A 23 -8.83 4.02 5.26
N GLU A 24 -9.85 3.40 4.66
CA GLU A 24 -11.20 3.98 4.58
C GLU A 24 -11.94 3.91 5.92
N THR A 25 -11.56 2.98 6.79
CA THR A 25 -12.23 2.73 8.08
C THR A 25 -11.61 3.49 9.25
N ILE A 26 -10.43 4.09 9.05
CA ILE A 26 -9.76 4.91 10.06
C ILE A 26 -10.55 6.23 10.20
N ASP A 27 -11.00 6.57 11.40
CA ASP A 27 -11.63 7.86 11.68
C ASP A 27 -10.62 9.02 11.76
N ASP A 28 -11.09 10.27 11.71
CA ASP A 28 -10.22 11.45 11.65
C ASP A 28 -9.40 11.67 12.94
N GLU A 29 -9.93 11.29 14.11
CA GLU A 29 -9.20 11.41 15.39
C GLU A 29 -8.02 10.45 15.44
N THR A 30 -8.25 9.20 15.04
CA THR A 30 -7.23 8.16 14.92
C THR A 30 -6.21 8.51 13.85
N LEU A 31 -6.67 9.00 12.68
CA LEU A 31 -5.78 9.43 11.62
C LEU A 31 -4.86 10.57 12.08
N GLN A 32 -5.38 11.55 12.83
CA GLN A 32 -4.56 12.63 13.38
C GLN A 32 -3.46 12.11 14.30
N VAL A 33 -3.76 11.15 15.17
CA VAL A 33 -2.76 10.50 16.03
C VAL A 33 -1.67 9.83 15.19
N LEU A 34 -2.05 9.08 14.15
CA LEU A 34 -1.10 8.40 13.25
C LEU A 34 -0.22 9.39 12.48
N VAL A 35 -0.80 10.47 11.96
CA VAL A 35 -0.06 11.53 11.26
C VAL A 35 0.94 12.19 12.21
N ASN A 36 0.54 12.53 13.43
CA ASN A 36 1.41 13.19 14.40
C ASN A 36 2.55 12.28 14.87
N GLN A 37 2.29 10.98 15.00
CA GLN A 37 3.36 10.01 15.23
C GLN A 37 4.34 9.97 14.06
N LYS A 38 3.82 9.94 12.82
CA LYS A 38 4.66 9.91 11.61
C LYS A 38 5.52 11.17 11.46
N LEU A 39 4.98 12.34 11.79
CA LEU A 39 5.73 13.59 11.82
C LEU A 39 6.82 13.59 12.89
N GLY A 40 6.60 12.93 14.02
CA GLY A 40 7.59 12.77 15.09
C GLY A 40 8.78 11.88 14.72
N GLU A 41 8.68 11.09 13.63
CA GLU A 41 9.78 10.31 13.07
C GLU A 41 10.71 11.14 12.19
N ILE A 42 10.32 12.37 11.83
CA ILE A 42 11.12 13.27 10.99
C ILE A 42 12.20 13.91 11.86
N ASP A 43 13.46 13.77 11.47
CA ASP A 43 14.57 14.38 12.18
C ASP A 43 14.51 15.91 12.06
N ALA A 44 14.66 16.62 13.19
CA ALA A 44 14.57 18.08 13.23
C ALA A 44 15.69 18.81 12.45
N ASP A 45 16.74 18.08 12.06
CA ASP A 45 17.86 18.58 11.25
C ASP A 45 17.64 18.41 9.74
N ASP A 46 16.55 17.75 9.31
CA ASP A 46 16.22 17.64 7.88
C ASP A 46 15.83 19.02 7.33
N SER A 47 16.59 19.48 6.32
CA SER A 47 16.24 20.69 5.58
C SER A 47 14.92 20.48 4.81
N GLU A 48 14.22 21.56 4.43
CA GLU A 48 13.00 21.44 3.60
C GLU A 48 13.23 20.71 2.26
N GLU A 49 14.48 20.73 1.77
CA GLU A 49 14.93 20.02 0.57
C GLU A 49 15.21 18.54 0.85
N ASP A 50 15.67 18.20 2.06
CA ASP A 50 16.06 16.84 2.49
C ASP A 50 14.96 16.09 3.26
N LEU A 51 13.75 16.65 3.36
CA LEU A 51 12.63 16.09 4.13
C LEU A 51 12.39 14.59 3.79
N CYS A 52 12.86 13.68 4.64
CA CYS A 52 12.80 12.23 4.41
C CYS A 52 11.54 11.63 5.06
N VAL A 53 10.37 11.99 4.53
CA VAL A 53 9.10 11.43 5.02
C VAL A 53 8.78 10.15 4.26
N LEU A 54 8.81 9.02 4.96
CA LEU A 54 8.38 7.74 4.40
C LEU A 54 6.85 7.65 4.38
N SER A 55 6.32 6.93 3.40
CA SER A 55 4.91 6.54 3.35
C SER A 55 4.53 5.69 4.56
N PHE A 56 3.22 5.59 4.85
CA PHE A 56 2.75 4.57 5.77
C PHE A 56 3.02 3.17 5.20
N ASP A 57 3.48 2.27 6.07
CA ASP A 57 3.62 0.85 5.75
C ASP A 57 2.26 0.27 5.34
N GLY A 58 2.27 -0.65 4.40
CA GLY A 58 1.05 -1.28 3.87
C GLY A 58 1.11 -1.53 2.38
N GLY A 59 -0.04 -1.48 1.71
CA GLY A 59 -0.14 -1.72 0.27
C GLY A 59 -1.54 -2.16 -0.14
N VAL A 60 -1.65 -2.77 -1.32
CA VAL A 60 -2.94 -3.23 -1.86
C VAL A 60 -3.24 -4.64 -1.35
N VAL A 61 -4.44 -4.82 -0.80
CA VAL A 61 -4.97 -6.13 -0.40
C VAL A 61 -5.90 -6.64 -1.49
N PHE A 62 -5.65 -7.86 -1.97
CA PHE A 62 -6.55 -8.54 -2.89
C PHE A 62 -7.48 -9.48 -2.12
N LYS A 63 -8.78 -9.19 -2.14
CA LYS A 63 -9.82 -9.99 -1.49
C LYS A 63 -10.84 -10.48 -2.51
N ASN A 64 -11.16 -11.76 -2.46
CA ASN A 64 -12.27 -12.35 -3.20
C ASN A 64 -13.29 -12.92 -2.22
N ASN A 65 -14.53 -12.40 -2.25
CA ASN A 65 -15.54 -12.68 -1.24
C ASN A 65 -15.04 -12.41 0.19
N ASN A 66 -14.85 -13.45 1.01
CA ASN A 66 -14.36 -13.38 2.38
C ASN A 66 -12.91 -13.87 2.54
N GLU A 67 -12.23 -14.20 1.44
CA GLU A 67 -10.87 -14.74 1.44
C GLU A 67 -9.86 -13.69 0.97
N PHE A 68 -8.80 -13.51 1.75
CA PHE A 68 -7.66 -12.68 1.40
C PHE A 68 -6.69 -13.53 0.57
N LEU A 69 -6.54 -13.18 -0.71
CA LEU A 69 -5.69 -13.92 -1.66
C LEU A 69 -4.26 -13.38 -1.68
N ILE A 70 -4.13 -12.06 -1.56
CA ILE A 70 -2.86 -11.34 -1.50
C ILE A 70 -2.99 -10.24 -0.43
N GLU A 71 -1.99 -10.15 0.43
CA GLU A 71 -1.80 -9.13 1.44
C GLU A 71 -0.39 -8.54 1.24
N PRO A 72 -0.20 -7.23 1.50
CA PRO A 72 1.13 -6.64 1.55
C PRO A 72 1.96 -7.28 2.68
N ASN A 73 3.25 -7.46 2.42
CA ASN A 73 4.19 -8.08 3.36
C ASN A 73 5.21 -7.07 3.91
N CYS A 74 6.30 -7.56 4.52
CA CYS A 74 7.32 -6.70 5.10
C CYS A 74 7.99 -5.84 4.01
N CYS A 75 8.38 -4.61 4.36
CA CYS A 75 9.03 -3.64 3.47
C CYS A 75 8.16 -3.17 2.29
N SER A 76 6.84 -3.11 2.48
CA SER A 76 5.91 -2.47 1.56
C SER A 76 5.24 -1.24 2.18
N ASP A 77 4.87 -0.30 1.33
CA ASP A 77 4.17 0.92 1.71
C ASP A 77 3.01 1.24 0.75
N LEU A 78 2.24 2.28 1.09
CA LEU A 78 1.10 2.71 0.26
C LEU A 78 1.50 3.15 -1.17
N SER A 79 2.76 3.49 -1.43
CA SER A 79 3.23 3.83 -2.77
C SER A 79 3.38 2.61 -3.69
N ASN A 80 3.37 1.39 -3.15
CA ASN A 80 3.44 0.16 -3.95
C ASN A 80 2.19 -0.10 -4.80
N ILE A 81 1.15 0.74 -4.73
CA ILE A 81 0.08 0.73 -5.74
C ILE A 81 0.63 0.89 -7.18
N GLN A 82 1.78 1.55 -7.34
CA GLN A 82 2.47 1.72 -8.62
C GLN A 82 2.87 0.38 -9.25
N GLU A 83 3.28 -0.59 -8.43
CA GLU A 83 3.63 -1.95 -8.86
C GLU A 83 2.41 -2.66 -9.48
N TRP A 84 1.23 -2.42 -8.92
CA TRP A 84 -0.04 -2.93 -9.47
C TRP A 84 -0.45 -2.24 -10.76
N GLN A 85 -0.13 -0.95 -10.91
CA GLN A 85 -0.41 -0.21 -12.15
C GLN A 85 0.52 -0.66 -13.29
N ALA A 86 1.77 -0.98 -12.97
CA ALA A 86 2.78 -1.44 -13.93
C ALA A 86 2.38 -2.74 -14.65
N ILE A 87 1.47 -3.54 -14.06
CA ILE A 87 0.89 -4.74 -14.70
C ILE A 87 0.35 -4.41 -16.10
N PHE A 88 -0.26 -3.24 -16.29
CA PHE A 88 -0.92 -2.89 -17.55
C PHE A 88 0.00 -2.18 -18.56
N GLU A 89 1.16 -1.68 -18.12
CA GLU A 89 2.08 -0.91 -18.96
C GLU A 89 2.81 -1.78 -19.98
N ASN A 90 2.96 -3.07 -19.68
CA ASN A 90 3.67 -4.02 -20.53
C ASN A 90 2.78 -5.21 -20.87
N GLU A 91 2.38 -5.34 -22.13
CA GLU A 91 1.80 -6.58 -22.65
C GLU A 91 2.89 -7.66 -22.66
N THR A 92 2.82 -8.63 -21.77
CA THR A 92 3.68 -9.81 -21.82
C THR A 92 2.92 -11.07 -21.45
N SER A 93 3.10 -12.12 -22.24
CA SER A 93 2.68 -13.47 -21.94
C SER A 93 3.68 -14.22 -21.04
N GLU A 94 4.73 -13.56 -20.60
CA GLU A 94 5.73 -14.07 -19.66
C GLU A 94 5.37 -13.71 -18.21
N TRP A 95 5.86 -14.52 -17.28
CA TRP A 95 5.75 -14.23 -15.85
C TRP A 95 6.69 -13.07 -15.47
N LYS A 96 6.16 -12.13 -14.70
CA LYS A 96 6.88 -10.99 -14.14
C LYS A 96 6.61 -10.87 -12.66
N ASP A 97 7.56 -10.33 -11.92
CA ASP A 97 7.39 -9.98 -10.52
C ASP A 97 6.54 -8.71 -10.36
N ILE A 98 5.86 -8.65 -9.22
CA ILE A 98 5.25 -7.44 -8.70
C ILE A 98 5.65 -7.31 -7.24
N TRP A 99 6.28 -6.19 -6.89
CA TRP A 99 6.69 -5.94 -5.51
C TRP A 99 5.49 -5.56 -4.65
N ILE A 100 5.26 -6.34 -3.59
CA ILE A 100 4.22 -6.09 -2.58
C ILE A 100 4.80 -6.18 -1.17
N GLY A 101 6.11 -5.96 -1.05
CA GLY A 101 6.91 -6.39 0.10
C GLY A 101 7.47 -7.80 -0.11
N HIS A 102 8.30 -8.23 0.82
CA HIS A 102 8.89 -9.57 0.83
C HIS A 102 8.08 -10.51 1.76
N PRO A 103 7.62 -11.68 1.27
CA PRO A 103 7.76 -12.21 -0.10
C PRO A 103 6.87 -11.49 -1.12
N TRP A 104 7.31 -11.47 -2.39
CA TRP A 104 6.57 -10.87 -3.51
C TRP A 104 5.76 -11.93 -4.27
N ILE A 105 5.05 -11.54 -5.33
CA ILE A 105 4.29 -12.47 -6.18
C ILE A 105 4.67 -12.29 -7.65
N LEU A 106 4.27 -13.24 -8.48
CA LEU A 106 4.40 -13.17 -9.92
C LEU A 106 3.03 -13.00 -10.58
N TYR A 107 3.00 -12.31 -11.71
CA TYR A 107 1.83 -12.18 -12.55
C TYR A 107 2.16 -12.52 -14.01
N LYS A 108 1.14 -12.95 -14.75
CA LYS A 108 1.19 -13.13 -16.21
C LYS A 108 -0.11 -12.61 -16.81
N ARG A 109 -0.03 -11.93 -17.97
CA ARG A 109 -1.18 -11.37 -18.66
C ARG A 109 -1.34 -12.02 -20.04
N GLU A 110 -2.46 -12.69 -20.28
CA GLU A 110 -2.71 -13.36 -21.55
C GLU A 110 -4.20 -13.35 -21.87
N ASN A 111 -4.55 -12.95 -23.10
CA ASN A 111 -5.94 -12.96 -23.61
C ASN A 111 -6.96 -12.22 -22.71
N GLY A 112 -6.55 -11.10 -22.09
CA GLY A 112 -7.41 -10.30 -21.20
C GLY A 112 -7.64 -10.90 -19.81
N ILE A 113 -6.88 -11.93 -19.45
CA ILE A 113 -6.85 -12.55 -18.13
C ILE A 113 -5.48 -12.29 -17.49
N ILE A 114 -5.48 -12.03 -16.18
CA ILE A 114 -4.28 -11.91 -15.37
C ILE A 114 -4.26 -13.09 -14.40
N SER A 115 -3.19 -13.88 -14.48
CA SER A 115 -2.93 -15.01 -13.58
C SER A 115 -1.89 -14.59 -12.55
N PHE A 116 -2.11 -14.93 -11.29
CA PHE A 116 -1.20 -14.63 -10.18
C PHE A 116 -0.65 -15.93 -9.57
N SER A 117 0.62 -15.92 -9.16
CA SER A 117 1.24 -17.01 -8.42
C SER A 117 0.92 -16.93 -6.92
N ASP A 118 1.40 -17.91 -6.16
CA ASP A 118 1.59 -17.73 -4.72
C ASP A 118 2.81 -16.85 -4.42
N TYR A 119 2.98 -16.50 -3.15
CA TYR A 119 4.17 -15.76 -2.69
C TYR A 119 5.46 -16.51 -3.02
N THR A 120 6.49 -15.77 -3.41
CA THR A 120 7.79 -16.30 -3.76
C THR A 120 8.92 -15.42 -3.22
N GLU A 121 10.04 -16.07 -2.95
CA GLU A 121 11.33 -15.45 -2.61
C GLU A 121 12.39 -15.79 -3.67
N GLU A 122 11.99 -16.50 -4.73
CA GLU A 122 12.89 -16.98 -5.79
C GLU A 122 13.32 -15.82 -6.68
N CYS A 123 14.60 -15.46 -6.61
CA CYS A 123 15.18 -14.39 -7.44
C CYS A 123 15.24 -14.74 -8.94
N THR A 124 14.95 -15.98 -9.33
CA THR A 124 14.94 -16.42 -10.74
C THR A 124 13.58 -17.00 -11.10
N ILE A 125 12.96 -16.41 -12.12
CA ILE A 125 11.68 -16.87 -12.65
C ILE A 125 11.92 -18.11 -13.52
N VAL A 126 11.45 -19.27 -13.07
CA VAL A 126 11.43 -20.53 -13.84
C VAL A 126 9.96 -20.87 -14.14
N PRO A 127 9.44 -20.52 -15.34
CA PRO A 127 8.01 -20.61 -15.66
C PRO A 127 7.37 -21.96 -15.38
N GLU A 128 8.10 -23.06 -15.55
CA GLU A 128 7.62 -24.43 -15.36
C GLU A 128 7.31 -24.77 -13.88
N ASN A 129 7.89 -24.02 -12.94
CA ASN A 129 7.69 -24.23 -11.51
C ASN A 129 6.57 -23.35 -10.93
N ILE A 130 6.02 -22.43 -11.74
CA ILE A 130 5.03 -21.47 -11.25
C ILE A 130 3.64 -22.10 -11.29
N THR A 131 3.00 -22.16 -10.13
CA THR A 131 1.60 -22.55 -10.00
C THR A 131 0.72 -21.32 -9.97
N ILE A 132 -0.33 -21.31 -10.80
CA ILE A 132 -1.36 -20.27 -10.77
C ILE A 132 -2.19 -20.45 -9.50
N LYS A 133 -2.17 -19.44 -8.63
CA LYS A 133 -2.99 -19.39 -7.41
C LYS A 133 -4.42 -18.98 -7.73
N PHE A 134 -4.59 -17.95 -8.55
CA PHE A 134 -5.89 -17.48 -9.02
C PHE A 134 -5.77 -16.64 -10.29
N GLU A 135 -6.91 -16.39 -10.93
CA GLU A 135 -7.01 -15.63 -12.18
C GLU A 135 -8.17 -14.64 -12.12
N ILE A 136 -8.00 -13.50 -12.78
CA ILE A 136 -9.04 -12.47 -12.88
C ILE A 136 -9.05 -11.82 -14.27
N PRO A 137 -10.22 -11.36 -14.75
CA PRO A 137 -10.26 -10.53 -15.95
C PRO A 137 -9.53 -9.21 -15.74
N GLU A 138 -8.74 -8.80 -16.73
CA GLU A 138 -7.99 -7.54 -16.74
C GLU A 138 -8.89 -6.34 -16.44
N ALA A 139 -10.04 -6.27 -17.12
CA ALA A 139 -11.02 -5.20 -16.94
C ALA A 139 -11.57 -5.11 -15.50
N VAL A 140 -11.61 -6.23 -14.76
CA VAL A 140 -12.02 -6.24 -13.35
C VAL A 140 -10.92 -5.63 -12.49
N LEU A 141 -9.67 -6.07 -12.66
CA LEU A 141 -8.54 -5.52 -11.90
C LEU A 141 -8.38 -4.01 -12.15
N THR A 142 -8.44 -3.58 -13.41
CA THR A 142 -8.36 -2.15 -13.76
C THR A 142 -9.42 -1.34 -13.02
N LYS A 143 -10.67 -1.80 -13.04
CA LYS A 143 -11.77 -1.10 -12.39
C LYS A 143 -11.60 -1.02 -10.87
N GLU A 144 -11.18 -2.10 -10.22
CA GLU A 144 -10.98 -2.09 -8.78
C GLU A 144 -9.75 -1.25 -8.38
N LEU A 145 -8.66 -1.26 -9.16
CA LEU A 145 -7.50 -0.41 -8.91
C LEU A 145 -7.82 1.08 -9.04
N GLU A 146 -8.71 1.50 -9.95
CA GLU A 146 -9.17 2.89 -10.00
C GLU A 146 -9.90 3.31 -8.71
N LYS A 147 -10.62 2.40 -8.04
CA LYS A 147 -11.22 2.69 -6.73
C LYS A 147 -10.14 2.83 -5.66
N VAL A 148 -9.17 1.92 -5.63
CA VAL A 148 -8.06 1.97 -4.66
C VAL A 148 -7.29 3.29 -4.80
N LYS A 149 -7.05 3.77 -6.03
CA LYS A 149 -6.46 5.10 -6.27
C LYS A 149 -7.32 6.22 -5.68
N GLN A 150 -8.64 6.16 -5.88
CA GLN A 150 -9.54 7.16 -5.30
C GLN A 150 -9.53 7.12 -3.77
N HIS A 151 -9.43 5.93 -3.17
CA HIS A 151 -9.31 5.79 -1.72
C HIS A 151 -8.00 6.42 -1.22
N GLN A 152 -6.88 6.20 -1.93
CA GLN A 152 -5.60 6.83 -1.62
C GLN A 152 -5.64 8.35 -1.75
N ILE A 153 -6.30 8.90 -2.79
CA ILE A 153 -6.52 10.34 -2.95
C ILE A 153 -7.35 10.91 -1.79
N ASN A 154 -8.44 10.23 -1.41
CA ASN A 154 -9.27 10.65 -0.29
C ASN A 154 -8.49 10.64 1.02
N PHE A 155 -7.68 9.60 1.25
CA PHE A 155 -6.80 9.49 2.40
C PHE A 155 -5.76 10.62 2.44
N ASN A 156 -5.09 10.91 1.33
CA ASN A 156 -4.19 12.05 1.18
C ASN A 156 -4.87 13.37 1.56
N ASN A 157 -6.08 13.62 1.05
CA ASN A 157 -6.81 14.86 1.35
C ASN A 157 -7.16 14.99 2.84
N ARG A 158 -7.47 13.87 3.51
CA ARG A 158 -7.71 13.86 4.96
C ARG A 158 -6.43 14.19 5.74
N ILE A 159 -5.28 13.64 5.33
CA ILE A 159 -3.97 13.97 5.92
C ILE A 159 -3.65 15.45 5.68
N LEU A 160 -3.81 15.95 4.46
CA LEU A 160 -3.58 17.37 4.13
C LEU A 160 -4.39 18.29 5.03
N ASN A 161 -5.68 18.00 5.21
CA ASN A 161 -6.54 18.79 6.10
C ASN A 161 -6.07 18.79 7.55
N ILE A 162 -5.48 17.70 8.06
CA ILE A 162 -4.90 17.63 9.40
C ILE A 162 -3.68 18.54 9.48
N LEU A 163 -2.75 18.40 8.52
CA LEU A 163 -1.52 19.18 8.46
C LEU A 163 -1.78 20.70 8.34
N GLU A 164 -2.76 21.10 7.53
CA GLU A 164 -3.16 22.50 7.37
C GLU A 164 -3.76 23.08 8.66
N LYS A 165 -4.62 22.32 9.36
CA LYS A 165 -5.19 22.75 10.66
C LYS A 165 -4.12 22.97 11.72
N GLU A 166 -3.07 22.15 11.68
CA GLU A 166 -1.93 22.25 12.60
C GLU A 166 -0.87 23.26 12.14
N ASN A 167 -1.06 23.92 10.99
CA ASN A 167 -0.12 24.87 10.39
C ASN A 167 1.27 24.28 10.13
N ILE A 168 1.31 23.00 9.71
CA ILE A 168 2.55 22.33 9.35
C ILE A 168 3.06 22.87 8.00
N ASN A 169 4.32 23.30 7.96
CA ASN A 169 4.97 23.72 6.72
C ASN A 169 5.06 22.53 5.74
N ASN A 170 5.01 22.80 4.43
CA ASN A 170 5.08 21.77 3.39
C ASN A 170 3.97 20.70 3.46
N ALA A 171 2.81 21.03 4.03
CA ALA A 171 1.68 20.12 4.21
C ALA A 171 1.29 19.33 2.93
N GLU A 172 1.29 19.98 1.76
CA GLU A 172 0.99 19.33 0.49
C GLU A 172 2.05 18.28 0.09
N LYS A 173 3.33 18.60 0.28
CA LYS A 173 4.44 17.66 0.01
C LYS A 173 4.39 16.48 0.97
N ILE A 174 4.23 16.76 2.27
CA ILE A 174 4.19 15.74 3.34
C ILE A 174 2.99 14.81 3.17
N SER A 175 1.79 15.34 2.91
CA SER A 175 0.60 14.51 2.72
C SER A 175 0.77 13.52 1.57
N LYS A 176 1.36 13.94 0.44
CA LYS A 176 1.65 13.06 -0.70
C LYS A 176 2.64 11.95 -0.31
N PHE A 177 3.74 12.30 0.35
CA PHE A 177 4.71 11.31 0.83
C PHE A 177 4.08 10.29 1.77
N ILE A 178 3.40 10.73 2.83
CA ILE A 178 2.80 9.83 3.83
C ILE A 178 1.73 8.92 3.20
N SER A 179 0.93 9.45 2.26
CA SER A 179 -0.12 8.69 1.59
C SER A 179 0.38 7.80 0.45
N GLY A 180 1.65 7.90 0.05
CA GLY A 180 2.23 7.12 -1.05
C GLY A 180 1.87 7.62 -2.45
N ILE A 181 1.42 8.87 -2.58
CA ILE A 181 1.19 9.52 -3.88
C ILE A 181 2.52 10.13 -4.35
N LYS A 182 2.99 9.72 -5.53
CA LYS A 182 4.17 10.33 -6.19
C LYS A 182 3.76 11.10 -7.43
#